data_AF-A0A939SQE6-F1
#
_entry.id   AF-A0A939SQE6-F1
#
_cell.length_a   1.000
_cell.length_b   1.000
_cell.length_c   1.000
_cell.angle_alpha   90.00
_cell.angle_beta   90.00
_cell.angle_gamma   90.00
#
_symmetry.space_group_name_H-M   'P 1'
#
loop_
_entity.id
_entity.type
_entity.pdbx_description
1 polymer ?
#
loop_
_entity_poly.entity_id
_entity_poly.type
_entity_poly.pdbx_seq_one_letter_code
_entity_poly.pdbx_strand_id
1 'polypeptide(L)'
;MSFKRSCSLIMLDIDHFKRINDTYGHPTGDRVIRQLSDLCVHSSRKNDLVARLGGEEFAIVMPETKSSEAEKLAERIRRSVEETTILSDDGQPVKWTVSLGVTELVSESVSREIQVSAFVENLFNLPILHFIKQK
;
A
#
# COMPACT_ATOMS: atom_id res chain seq x y z
N MET A 1 -33.87 3.47 -5.30
CA MET A 1 -32.67 3.06 -6.08
C MET A 1 -31.51 2.97 -5.11
N SER A 2 -30.93 1.78 -4.93
CA SER A 2 -29.69 1.66 -4.13
C SER A 2 -28.51 2.03 -5.02
N PHE A 3 -27.65 2.97 -4.60
CA PHE A 3 -26.45 3.31 -5.34
C PHE A 3 -25.35 2.32 -4.97
N LYS A 4 -24.90 1.50 -5.94
CA LYS A 4 -23.67 0.70 -5.77
C LYS A 4 -22.50 1.64 -5.58
N ARG A 5 -21.84 1.55 -4.41
CA ARG A 5 -20.60 2.28 -4.15
C ARG A 5 -19.45 1.29 -4.22
N SER A 6 -18.52 1.54 -5.14
CA SER A 6 -17.27 0.78 -5.23
C SER A 6 -16.36 1.20 -4.08
N CYS A 7 -15.59 0.28 -3.53
CA CYS A 7 -14.51 0.59 -2.62
C CYS A 7 -13.31 -0.25 -3.02
N SER A 8 -12.17 0.39 -3.24
CA SER A 8 -10.95 -0.33 -3.57
C SER A 8 -10.02 -0.39 -2.37
N LEU A 9 -9.15 -1.40 -2.37
CA LEU A 9 -8.05 -1.53 -1.42
C LEU A 9 -6.78 -1.79 -2.20
N ILE A 10 -5.71 -1.15 -1.75
CA ILE A 10 -4.34 -1.42 -2.16
C ILE A 10 -3.62 -1.99 -0.94
N MET A 11 -2.98 -3.16 -1.07
CA MET A 11 -2.01 -3.67 -0.11
C MET A 11 -0.60 -3.47 -0.65
N LEU A 12 0.33 -3.13 0.23
CA LEU A 12 1.72 -2.86 -0.11
C LEU A 12 2.66 -3.59 0.85
N ASP A 13 3.76 -4.11 0.32
CA ASP A 13 4.86 -4.74 1.09
C ASP A 13 6.21 -4.27 0.54
N ILE A 14 7.15 -3.91 1.42
CA ILE A 14 8.50 -3.47 1.00
C ILE A 14 9.32 -4.69 0.61
N ASP A 15 9.75 -4.74 -0.65
CA ASP A 15 10.48 -5.89 -1.16
C ASP A 15 11.83 -6.06 -0.44
N HIS A 16 12.10 -7.29 0.01
CA HIS A 16 13.35 -7.65 0.67
C HIS A 16 13.68 -6.79 1.91
N PHE A 17 12.68 -6.30 2.65
CA PHE A 17 12.89 -5.40 3.79
C PHE A 17 13.84 -5.95 4.86
N LYS A 18 13.77 -7.26 5.18
CA LYS A 18 14.75 -7.90 6.07
C LYS A 18 16.20 -7.70 5.61
N ARG A 19 16.47 -7.81 4.29
CA ARG A 19 17.81 -7.60 3.73
C ARG A 19 18.26 -6.16 3.90
N ILE A 20 17.35 -5.18 3.78
CA ILE A 20 17.66 -3.77 4.04
C ILE A 20 18.09 -3.60 5.51
N ASN A 21 17.34 -4.17 6.46
CA ASN A 21 17.70 -4.13 7.88
C ASN A 21 19.04 -4.82 8.17
N ASP A 22 19.23 -6.03 7.64
CA ASP A 22 20.45 -6.81 7.85
C ASP A 22 21.69 -6.11 7.26
N THR A 23 21.53 -5.35 6.17
CA THR A 23 22.64 -4.70 5.45
C THR A 23 22.95 -3.30 6.01
N TYR A 24 21.93 -2.51 6.34
CA TYR A 24 22.07 -1.09 6.67
C TYR A 24 21.59 -0.72 8.07
N GLY A 25 21.17 -1.70 8.87
CA GLY A 25 20.65 -1.51 10.22
C GLY A 25 19.18 -1.07 10.25
N HIS A 26 18.54 -1.35 11.39
CA HIS A 26 17.14 -0.97 11.66
C HIS A 26 16.83 0.52 11.49
N PRO A 27 17.71 1.49 11.85
CA PRO A 27 17.42 2.90 11.61
C PRO A 27 17.21 3.25 10.13
N THR A 28 17.94 2.56 9.23
CA THR A 28 17.75 2.69 7.79
C THR A 28 16.42 2.07 7.35
N GLY A 29 16.07 0.89 7.87
CA GLY A 29 14.75 0.29 7.61
C GLY A 29 13.61 1.20 8.07
N ASP A 30 13.72 1.84 9.24
CA ASP A 30 12.73 2.80 9.72
C ASP A 30 12.60 4.02 8.80
N ARG A 31 13.71 4.47 8.19
CA ARG A 31 13.66 5.53 7.16
C ARG A 31 12.92 5.07 5.91
N VAL A 32 13.12 3.83 5.46
CA VAL A 32 12.36 3.26 4.34
C VAL A 32 10.85 3.22 4.66
N ILE A 33 10.48 2.73 5.84
CA ILE A 33 9.08 2.69 6.30
C ILE A 33 8.47 4.08 6.32
N ARG A 34 9.18 5.08 6.87
CA ARG A 34 8.71 6.47 6.90
C ARG A 34 8.54 7.03 5.49
N GLN A 35 9.50 6.77 4.61
CA GLN A 35 9.42 7.23 3.22
C GLN A 35 8.24 6.60 2.48
N LEU A 36 7.97 5.31 2.67
CA LEU A 36 6.78 4.67 2.09
C LEU A 36 5.49 5.28 2.65
N SER A 37 5.43 5.49 3.97
CA SER A 37 4.29 6.13 4.63
C SER A 37 4.02 7.51 4.02
N ASP A 38 5.04 8.33 3.86
CA ASP A 38 4.91 9.67 3.28
C ASP A 38 4.43 9.57 1.82
N LEU A 39 5.01 8.70 1.01
CA LEU A 39 4.58 8.50 -0.38
C LEU A 39 3.11 8.06 -0.48
N CYS A 40 2.65 7.16 0.39
CA CYS A 40 1.26 6.74 0.45
C CYS A 40 0.34 7.91 0.83
N VAL A 41 0.65 8.63 1.91
CA VAL A 41 -0.16 9.76 2.39
C VAL A 41 -0.25 10.88 1.36
N HIS A 42 0.86 11.26 0.72
CA HIS A 42 0.87 12.32 -0.29
C HIS A 42 0.19 11.91 -1.61
N SER A 43 0.16 10.61 -1.90
CA SER A 43 -0.51 10.09 -3.10
C SER A 43 -2.01 9.88 -2.90
N SER A 44 -2.46 9.76 -1.66
CA SER A 44 -3.86 9.50 -1.27
C SER A 44 -4.71 10.77 -1.19
N ARG A 45 -6.02 10.62 -1.42
CA ARG A 45 -7.02 11.69 -1.24
C ARG A 45 -7.38 11.80 0.24
N LYS A 46 -7.99 12.93 0.62
CA LYS A 46 -8.47 13.17 2.00
C LYS A 46 -9.44 12.11 2.54
N ASN A 47 -10.23 11.48 1.66
CA ASN A 47 -11.18 10.44 2.05
C ASN A 47 -10.60 9.02 2.01
N ASP A 48 -9.38 8.86 1.52
CA ASP A 48 -8.68 7.57 1.53
C ASP A 48 -8.10 7.36 2.93
N LEU A 49 -8.07 6.11 3.38
CA LEU A 49 -7.44 5.73 4.64
C LEU A 49 -6.14 4.99 4.35
N VAL A 50 -5.02 5.58 4.77
CA VAL A 50 -3.71 4.92 4.76
C VAL A 50 -3.46 4.31 6.13
N ALA A 51 -3.06 3.03 6.17
CA ALA A 51 -2.77 2.32 7.41
C ALA A 51 -1.47 1.50 7.26
N ARG A 52 -0.70 1.41 8.34
CA ARG A 52 0.36 0.42 8.49
C ARG A 52 -0.22 -0.78 9.23
N LEU A 53 -0.16 -1.96 8.64
CA LEU A 53 -0.74 -3.18 9.20
C LEU A 53 0.19 -3.80 10.26
N GLY A 54 1.50 -3.73 10.01
CA GLY A 54 2.55 -4.25 10.89
C GLY A 54 3.85 -4.43 10.09
N GLY A 55 5.01 -4.39 10.76
CA GLY A 55 6.30 -4.58 10.05
C GLY A 55 6.46 -3.62 8.87
N GLU A 56 6.71 -4.16 7.68
CA GLU A 56 6.81 -3.49 6.39
C GLU A 56 5.51 -3.38 5.58
N GLU A 57 4.38 -3.86 6.11
CA GLU A 57 3.11 -3.98 5.38
C GLU A 57 2.20 -2.74 5.57
N PHE A 58 1.63 -2.26 4.46
CA PHE A 58 0.72 -1.12 4.41
C PHE A 58 -0.57 -1.44 3.64
N ALA A 59 -1.60 -0.65 3.90
CA ALA A 59 -2.88 -0.68 3.19
C ALA A 59 -3.39 0.73 2.88
N ILE A 60 -4.07 0.87 1.75
CA ILE A 60 -4.82 2.08 1.38
C ILE A 60 -6.25 1.69 1.04
N VAL A 61 -7.22 2.12 1.84
CA VAL A 61 -8.64 1.95 1.56
C VAL A 61 -9.14 3.18 0.82
N MET A 62 -9.79 2.97 -0.32
CA MET A 62 -10.24 4.01 -1.24
C MET A 62 -11.76 3.91 -1.45
N PRO A 63 -12.57 4.59 -0.61
CA PRO A 63 -14.01 4.65 -0.80
C PRO A 63 -14.38 5.27 -2.14
N GLU A 64 -15.49 4.81 -2.72
CA GLU A 64 -16.05 5.34 -3.97
C GLU A 64 -15.06 5.30 -5.14
N THR A 65 -14.16 4.32 -5.12
CA THR A 65 -13.09 4.13 -6.09
C THR A 65 -13.24 2.75 -6.72
N LYS A 66 -13.07 2.67 -8.05
CA LYS A 66 -13.04 1.42 -8.81
C LYS A 66 -11.61 0.89 -8.92
N SER A 67 -11.43 -0.40 -9.18
CA SER A 67 -10.13 -1.03 -9.32
C SER A 67 -9.23 -0.30 -10.32
N SER A 68 -9.75 0.14 -11.46
CA SER A 68 -8.96 0.83 -12.49
C SER A 68 -8.35 2.15 -12.03
N GLU A 69 -8.99 2.85 -11.08
CA GLU A 69 -8.42 4.07 -10.50
C GLU A 69 -7.45 3.75 -9.37
N ALA A 70 -7.71 2.69 -8.59
CA ALA A 70 -6.80 2.20 -7.58
C ALA A 70 -5.50 1.63 -8.18
N GLU A 71 -5.57 0.93 -9.32
CA GLU A 71 -4.41 0.45 -10.09
C GLU A 71 -3.51 1.61 -10.56
N LYS A 72 -4.11 2.72 -11.01
CA LYS A 72 -3.35 3.93 -11.36
C LYS A 72 -2.63 4.54 -10.16
N LEU A 73 -3.28 4.58 -9.00
CA LEU A 73 -2.64 5.04 -7.76
C LEU A 73 -1.51 4.09 -7.35
N ALA A 74 -1.75 2.77 -7.39
CA ALA A 74 -0.76 1.76 -7.05
C ALA A 74 0.49 1.88 -7.94
N GLU A 75 0.32 2.00 -9.25
CA GLU A 75 1.43 2.17 -10.19
C GLU A 75 2.19 3.48 -9.97
N ARG A 76 1.48 4.56 -9.62
CA ARG A 76 2.12 5.83 -9.26
C ARG A 76 3.01 5.67 -8.03
N ILE A 77 2.49 5.06 -6.96
CA ILE A 77 3.26 4.81 -5.73
C ILE A 77 4.47 3.92 -6.03
N ARG A 78 4.27 2.84 -6.80
CA ARG A 78 5.35 1.93 -7.21
C ARG A 78 6.50 2.69 -7.88
N ARG A 79 6.20 3.54 -8.88
CA ARG A 79 7.21 4.35 -9.57
C ARG A 79 7.88 5.36 -8.65
N SER A 80 7.11 6.06 -7.81
CA SER A 80 7.68 7.02 -6.87
C SER A 80 8.64 6.36 -5.88
N VAL A 81 8.37 5.13 -5.45
CA VAL A 81 9.30 4.35 -4.63
C VAL A 81 10.60 4.06 -5.39
N GLU A 82 10.53 3.56 -6.63
CA GLU A 82 11.72 3.27 -7.45
C GLU A 82 12.61 4.48 -7.73
N GLU A 83 11.98 5.64 -7.91
CA GLU A 83 12.66 6.91 -8.14
C GLU A 83 13.26 7.48 -6.84
N THR A 84 12.80 7.00 -5.68
CA THR A 84 13.26 7.46 -4.38
C THR A 84 14.51 6.71 -3.93
N THR A 85 15.55 7.46 -3.59
CA THR A 85 16.73 6.95 -2.90
C THR A 85 16.82 7.60 -1.52
N ILE A 86 17.02 6.78 -0.48
CA ILE A 86 17.35 7.29 0.85
C ILE A 86 18.84 7.07 1.15
N LEU A 87 19.35 7.69 2.20
CA LEU A 87 20.71 7.45 2.69
C LEU A 87 20.68 6.54 3.94
N SER A 88 21.62 5.60 4.01
CA SER A 88 21.93 4.86 5.23
C SER A 88 22.65 5.75 6.26
N ASP A 89 22.89 5.23 7.47
CA ASP A 89 23.63 5.97 8.51
C ASP A 89 25.07 6.30 8.09
N ASP A 90 25.68 5.43 7.27
CA ASP A 90 27.02 5.63 6.71
C ASP A 90 27.01 6.46 5.41
N GLY A 91 25.87 7.06 5.06
CA GLY A 91 25.71 7.90 3.87
C GLY A 91 25.63 7.13 2.55
N GLN A 92 25.49 5.80 2.57
CA GLN A 92 25.36 5.01 1.36
C GLN A 92 23.95 5.14 0.77
N PRO A 93 23.79 5.25 -0.57
CA PRO A 93 22.48 5.28 -1.19
C PRO A 93 21.79 3.92 -1.07
N VAL A 94 20.54 3.92 -0.61
CA VAL A 94 19.70 2.73 -0.50
C VAL A 94 18.53 2.87 -1.46
N LYS A 95 18.52 1.98 -2.46
CA LYS A 95 17.39 1.77 -3.36
C LYS A 95 16.55 0.62 -2.85
N TRP A 96 15.25 0.74 -3.03
CA TRP A 96 14.27 -0.23 -2.55
C TRP A 96 13.05 -0.19 -3.47
N THR A 97 12.28 -1.27 -3.44
CA THR A 97 11.06 -1.43 -4.25
C THR A 97 9.92 -1.88 -3.35
N VAL A 98 8.70 -1.84 -3.89
CA VAL A 98 7.49 -2.23 -3.20
C VAL A 98 6.65 -3.10 -4.14
N SER A 99 6.07 -4.16 -3.59
CA SER A 99 5.05 -4.97 -4.25
C SER A 99 3.67 -4.46 -3.83
N LEU A 100 2.75 -4.28 -4.79
CA LEU A 100 1.38 -3.84 -4.51
C LEU A 100 0.34 -4.79 -5.13
N GLY A 101 -0.74 -5.03 -4.41
CA GLY A 101 -1.94 -5.74 -4.87
C GLY A 101 -3.18 -4.87 -4.73
N VAL A 102 -4.08 -4.92 -5.72
CA VAL A 102 -5.30 -4.10 -5.78
C VAL A 102 -6.54 -4.99 -5.84
N THR A 103 -7.58 -4.64 -5.09
CA THR A 103 -8.91 -5.25 -5.18
C THR A 103 -10.03 -4.21 -5.14
N GLU A 104 -11.19 -4.54 -5.69
CA GLU A 104 -12.41 -3.74 -5.61
C GLU A 104 -13.53 -4.57 -4.97
N LEU A 105 -14.17 -3.98 -3.97
CA LEU A 105 -15.43 -4.43 -3.41
C LEU A 105 -16.57 -3.61 -4.03
N VAL A 106 -17.54 -4.31 -4.62
CA VAL A 106 -18.78 -3.72 -5.12
C VAL A 106 -19.92 -4.19 -4.23
N SER A 107 -20.55 -3.27 -3.50
CA SER A 107 -21.71 -3.60 -2.67
C SER A 107 -22.83 -2.58 -2.83
N GLU A 108 -24.06 -3.06 -2.66
CA GLU A 108 -25.29 -2.29 -2.76
C GLU A 108 -25.62 -1.51 -1.48
N SER A 109 -24.95 -1.77 -0.35
CA SER A 109 -25.22 -1.11 0.93
C SER A 109 -24.09 -1.35 1.94
N VAL A 110 -23.19 -0.38 2.12
CA VAL A 110 -22.13 -0.49 3.15
C VAL A 110 -21.93 0.85 3.85
N SER A 111 -22.12 0.88 5.16
CA SER A 111 -21.66 1.96 6.04
C SER A 111 -20.14 1.91 6.20
N ARG A 112 -19.49 3.05 6.53
CA ARG A 112 -18.01 3.14 6.63
C ARG A 112 -17.39 2.08 7.55
N GLU A 113 -18.04 1.70 8.65
CA GLU A 113 -17.51 0.67 9.56
C GLU A 113 -17.53 -0.73 8.95
N ILE A 114 -18.57 -1.07 8.18
CA ILE A 114 -18.69 -2.39 7.54
C ILE A 114 -17.65 -2.55 6.43
N GLN A 115 -17.18 -1.45 5.81
CA GLN A 115 -16.13 -1.50 4.80
C GLN A 115 -14.81 -2.01 5.39
N VAL A 116 -14.38 -1.51 6.56
CA VAL A 116 -13.09 -1.90 7.15
C VAL A 116 -13.12 -3.36 7.63
N SER A 117 -14.18 -3.79 8.33
CA SER A 117 -14.27 -5.17 8.81
C SER A 117 -14.39 -6.17 7.65
N ALA A 118 -15.23 -5.87 6.64
CA ALA A 118 -15.34 -6.71 5.45
C ALA A 118 -14.04 -6.73 4.65
N PHE A 119 -13.27 -5.62 4.62
CA PHE A 119 -11.95 -5.63 4.02
C PHE A 119 -10.98 -6.52 4.78
N VAL A 120 -10.94 -6.44 6.11
CA VAL A 120 -10.04 -7.26 6.94
C VAL A 120 -10.38 -8.75 6.80
N GLU A 121 -11.67 -9.13 6.86
CA GLU A 121 -12.10 -10.53 6.68
C GLU A 121 -11.83 -11.07 5.27
N ASN A 122 -11.97 -10.23 4.24
CA ASN A 122 -11.66 -10.63 2.87
C ASN A 122 -10.15 -10.65 2.62
N LEU A 123 -9.37 -9.76 3.25
CA LEU A 123 -7.89 -9.77 3.24
C LEU A 123 -7.33 -11.14 3.64
N PHE A 124 -7.87 -11.73 4.71
CA PHE A 124 -7.42 -13.04 5.21
C PHE A 124 -7.82 -14.21 4.30
N ASN A 125 -8.78 -14.02 3.39
CA ASN A 125 -9.37 -15.09 2.56
C ASN A 125 -9.12 -14.93 1.05
N LEU A 126 -8.51 -13.82 0.61
CA LEU A 126 -8.19 -13.63 -0.80
C LEU A 126 -6.94 -14.46 -1.18
N PRO A 127 -7.01 -15.31 -2.21
CA PRO A 127 -5.81 -15.84 -2.85
C PRO A 127 -5.08 -14.61 -3.40
N ILE A 128 -3.89 -14.38 -2.87
CA ILE A 128 -3.23 -13.08 -2.91
C ILE A 128 -3.30 -12.48 -4.32
N LEU A 129 -3.94 -11.31 -4.36
CA LEU A 129 -4.35 -10.54 -5.52
C LEU A 129 -3.22 -10.32 -6.53
N HIS A 130 -3.63 -9.98 -7.75
CA HIS A 130 -2.79 -9.57 -8.87
C HIS A 130 -1.67 -8.63 -8.41
N PHE A 131 -0.54 -9.20 -8.01
CA PHE A 131 0.61 -8.42 -7.63
C PHE A 131 1.14 -7.78 -8.89
N ILE A 132 1.40 -6.48 -8.85
CA ILE A 132 2.41 -5.89 -9.73
C ILE A 132 3.76 -6.37 -9.20
N LYS A 133 4.05 -7.66 -9.41
CA LYS A 133 5.35 -8.25 -9.13
C LYS A 133 6.26 -7.87 -10.28
N GLN A 134 7.34 -7.18 -9.97
CA GLN A 134 8.42 -7.02 -10.92
C GLN A 134 9.16 -8.35 -11.08
N LYS A 135 9.58 -8.62 -12.32
CA LYS A 135 10.48 -9.72 -12.66
C LYS A 135 11.90 -9.41 -12.18
#